data_AF-A0A7S4T3W6-F1
#
_entry.id   AF-A0A7S4T3W6-F1
#
_cell.length_a   1.000
_cell.length_b   1.000
_cell.length_c   1.000
_cell.angle_alpha   90.00
_cell.angle_beta   90.00
_cell.angle_gamma   90.00
#
_symmetry.space_group_name_H-M   'P 1'
#
loop_
_entity.id
_entity.type
_entity.pdbx_description
1 polymer ?
#
loop_
_entity_poly.entity_id
_entity_poly.type
_entity_poly.pdbx_seq_one_letter_code
_entity_poly.pdbx_strand_id
1 'polypeptide(L)'
;FKLFPGVSGVMAAAPLLVGCCDVHRPQMLSGCRPPLAAAMTPVRAVWGRDSCSSSSTRAFAVAGVFAACRARRSDPRSSLSCPVGGGHCRPRTGRAASGTSCPVALDTEFVGVGKNTVHGGSRNALARVSIVTLGGKVLLDSTVRVSEPVADFRIAITGLTQDAVDRGISAEDAKAWVAHILHDRVVVGHSLAADWKVLGYEHPAALVRDTATYRPLRPLGSKQKPSLANLAAEWLNREMQTGVHDSVEDAAAALDLYLLRREEWEASLDGTPAHDAGSPPPPPGAVAPVGAAALVRNLAEEAIAIREEGGSLNAELAELFDCLAVEPEANHFAKSHFRRVASTFASLPFRIKSAEDLDRPELRCIGKEGTKTRTFALAYVREYSESADRDLADAAS
;
A
#
# COMPACT_ATOMS: atom_id res chain seq x y z
N PHE A 1 7.61 31.86 41.53
CA PHE A 1 7.58 32.74 42.71
C PHE A 1 8.99 33.26 42.98
N LYS A 2 9.13 34.54 43.39
CA LYS A 2 10.39 35.35 43.46
C LYS A 2 10.94 35.73 42.06
N LEU A 3 10.62 36.91 41.49
CA LEU A 3 11.05 38.32 41.77
C LEU A 3 12.44 38.64 41.17
N PHE A 4 12.55 39.21 39.96
CA PHE A 4 12.52 40.66 39.55
C PHE A 4 13.80 41.44 39.92
N PRO A 5 14.23 42.53 39.23
CA PRO A 5 13.91 43.08 37.90
C PRO A 5 15.14 42.95 36.93
N GLY A 6 15.33 43.62 35.78
CA GLY A 6 14.49 44.52 34.95
C GLY A 6 15.03 45.95 34.74
N VAL A 7 15.64 46.27 33.59
CA VAL A 7 16.00 47.65 33.14
C VAL A 7 15.97 47.79 31.61
N SER A 8 15.68 49.00 31.12
CA SER A 8 15.57 49.35 29.69
C SER A 8 16.64 50.38 29.28
N GLY A 9 17.02 50.43 27.99
CA GLY A 9 18.00 51.39 27.48
C GLY A 9 18.04 51.44 25.94
N VAL A 10 17.81 52.62 25.37
CA VAL A 10 17.80 52.92 23.93
C VAL A 10 18.83 54.02 23.65
N MET A 11 19.63 53.86 22.58
CA MET A 11 20.35 54.87 21.74
C MET A 11 21.37 54.08 20.90
N ALA A 12 21.28 53.95 19.57
CA ALA A 12 21.35 54.92 18.46
C ALA A 12 22.79 55.16 17.93
N ALA A 13 23.00 54.83 16.64
CA ALA A 13 23.92 55.41 15.63
C ALA A 13 25.43 55.66 15.95
N ALA A 14 26.41 55.54 15.03
CA ALA A 14 26.46 54.99 13.67
C ALA A 14 27.95 54.60 13.31
N PRO A 15 28.57 54.94 12.15
CA PRO A 15 29.02 53.92 11.19
C PRO A 15 30.54 53.84 10.99
N LEU A 16 31.02 52.75 10.36
CA LEU A 16 32.32 52.72 9.66
C LEU A 16 32.21 52.02 8.31
N LEU A 17 33.06 52.45 7.37
CA LEU A 17 32.92 52.28 5.93
C LEU A 17 33.81 51.17 5.32
N VAL A 18 33.30 50.64 4.20
CA VAL A 18 34.00 50.27 2.95
C VAL A 18 35.01 49.12 2.95
N GLY A 19 34.74 48.18 2.03
CA GLY A 19 35.70 47.25 1.44
C GLY A 19 35.05 46.57 0.23
N CYS A 20 35.19 47.15 -0.97
CA CYS A 20 34.67 46.57 -2.21
C CYS A 20 35.45 45.31 -2.62
N CYS A 21 34.75 44.35 -3.22
CA CYS A 21 35.30 43.47 -4.26
C CYS A 21 34.15 42.92 -5.13
N ASP A 22 34.43 42.76 -6.43
CA ASP A 22 33.40 42.65 -7.47
C ASP A 22 32.73 41.28 -7.66
N VAL A 23 31.45 41.38 -8.05
CA VAL A 23 30.75 40.58 -9.07
C VAL A 23 31.41 39.27 -9.53
N HIS A 24 30.73 38.14 -9.28
CA HIS A 24 30.65 37.05 -10.26
C HIS A 24 29.25 36.43 -10.31
N ARG A 25 28.75 36.22 -11.53
CA ARG A 25 27.39 35.79 -11.88
C ARG A 25 27.44 34.33 -12.33
N PRO A 26 26.71 33.38 -11.72
CA PRO A 26 26.64 32.02 -12.24
C PRO A 26 25.93 32.01 -13.59
N GLN A 27 26.55 31.40 -14.60
CA GLN A 27 25.95 31.23 -15.92
C GLN A 27 24.98 30.04 -15.90
N MET A 28 23.80 30.22 -16.50
CA MET A 28 22.90 29.12 -16.86
C MET A 28 23.59 28.28 -17.94
N LEU A 29 23.77 26.97 -17.70
CA LEU A 29 24.18 26.03 -18.74
C LEU A 29 22.93 25.41 -19.38
N SER A 30 22.71 25.76 -20.64
CA SER A 30 21.66 25.23 -21.49
C SER A 30 22.02 23.87 -22.07
N GLY A 31 21.04 22.96 -22.12
CA GLY A 31 20.92 21.98 -23.21
C GLY A 31 21.32 20.55 -22.88
N CYS A 32 20.31 19.71 -22.67
CA CYS A 32 20.32 18.28 -23.03
C CYS A 32 18.87 17.84 -23.35
N ARG A 33 18.46 17.96 -24.62
CA ARG A 33 17.32 17.20 -25.16
C ARG A 33 17.85 15.87 -25.75
N PRO A 34 17.15 14.73 -25.57
CA PRO A 34 17.53 13.49 -26.24
C PRO A 34 17.11 13.53 -27.72
N PRO A 35 17.93 13.01 -28.67
CA PRO A 35 17.53 12.90 -30.07
C PRO A 35 16.72 11.62 -30.36
N LEU A 36 15.68 11.77 -31.17
CA LEU A 36 14.94 10.67 -31.78
C LEU A 36 15.75 9.96 -32.89
N ALA A 37 15.29 8.76 -33.25
CA ALA A 37 16.03 7.81 -34.07
C ALA A 37 16.25 8.22 -35.54
N ALA A 38 17.39 7.79 -36.10
CA ALA A 38 17.59 7.62 -37.53
C ALA A 38 18.45 6.36 -37.78
N ALA A 39 18.09 5.54 -38.77
CA ALA A 39 18.74 4.27 -39.06
C ALA A 39 19.86 4.40 -40.10
N MET A 40 20.93 3.61 -39.98
CA MET A 40 21.72 3.15 -41.14
C MET A 40 22.57 1.90 -40.84
N THR A 41 22.90 1.17 -41.91
CA THR A 41 23.42 -0.22 -41.95
C THR A 41 24.97 -0.33 -41.87
N PRO A 42 25.55 -1.54 -41.73
CA PRO A 42 26.80 -1.72 -40.97
C PRO A 42 28.10 -1.70 -41.79
N VAL A 43 29.21 -1.44 -41.08
CA VAL A 43 30.58 -1.61 -41.61
C VAL A 43 31.32 -2.73 -40.86
N ARG A 44 31.97 -3.61 -41.62
CA ARG A 44 32.85 -4.68 -41.12
C ARG A 44 34.23 -4.15 -40.71
N ALA A 45 34.71 -4.56 -39.55
CA ALA A 45 36.14 -4.76 -39.25
C ALA A 45 36.22 -5.97 -38.31
N VAL A 46 36.72 -7.15 -38.71
CA VAL A 46 38.14 -7.46 -38.99
C VAL A 46 39.02 -7.10 -37.79
N TRP A 47 39.28 -8.09 -36.94
CA TRP A 47 40.44 -8.15 -36.06
C TRP A 47 41.19 -9.46 -36.28
N GLY A 48 42.51 -9.36 -36.37
CA GLY A 48 43.41 -10.46 -36.63
C GLY A 48 43.63 -11.37 -35.42
N ARG A 49 44.29 -12.49 -35.67
CA ARG A 49 44.68 -13.50 -34.67
C ARG A 49 45.89 -13.01 -33.85
N ASP A 50 46.03 -13.51 -32.62
CA ASP A 50 47.14 -14.44 -32.33
C ASP A 50 46.95 -15.30 -31.07
N SER A 51 46.59 -16.56 -31.32
CA SER A 51 47.31 -17.81 -31.00
C SER A 51 47.83 -18.17 -29.56
N CYS A 52 47.56 -19.45 -29.20
CA CYS A 52 48.19 -20.31 -28.16
C CYS A 52 47.86 -20.06 -26.67
N SER A 53 47.73 -21.08 -25.81
CA SER A 53 47.52 -22.54 -25.92
C SER A 53 47.04 -23.04 -24.53
N SER A 54 46.18 -24.06 -24.34
CA SER A 54 46.36 -25.48 -24.69
C SER A 54 45.12 -26.32 -24.28
N SER A 55 45.00 -27.50 -24.92
CA SER A 55 44.26 -28.75 -24.62
C SER A 55 43.48 -28.90 -23.30
N SER A 56 42.35 -29.64 -23.21
CA SER A 56 41.88 -30.74 -24.08
C SER A 56 40.36 -30.98 -24.04
N THR A 57 39.86 -31.64 -25.09
CA THR A 57 38.44 -31.77 -25.49
C THR A 57 37.73 -33.02 -24.96
N ARG A 58 36.39 -33.00 -24.86
CA ARG A 58 35.52 -34.07 -25.39
C ARG A 58 34.16 -33.54 -25.87
N ALA A 59 33.86 -33.75 -27.16
CA ALA A 59 32.55 -33.56 -27.81
C ALA A 59 31.67 -34.83 -27.61
N PHE A 60 30.44 -35.05 -28.11
CA PHE A 60 29.68 -34.67 -29.32
C PHE A 60 28.17 -34.93 -29.02
N ALA A 61 27.12 -34.55 -29.77
CA ALA A 61 26.91 -33.78 -31.03
C ALA A 61 25.46 -33.21 -31.02
N VAL A 62 25.00 -32.56 -32.11
CA VAL A 62 23.59 -32.18 -32.35
C VAL A 62 23.16 -32.55 -33.77
N ALA A 63 22.06 -33.30 -33.90
CA ALA A 63 21.20 -33.49 -35.09
C ALA A 63 19.96 -34.30 -34.66
N GLY A 64 18.72 -34.07 -35.13
CA GLY A 64 18.17 -32.98 -35.96
C GLY A 64 16.72 -33.29 -36.41
N VAL A 65 16.05 -32.27 -36.98
CA VAL A 65 14.97 -32.38 -38.00
C VAL A 65 13.56 -32.90 -37.61
N PHE A 66 12.60 -31.95 -37.64
CA PHE A 66 11.17 -32.03 -38.06
C PHE A 66 10.24 -33.19 -37.64
N ALA A 67 9.09 -32.80 -37.05
CA ALA A 67 7.77 -33.27 -37.47
C ALA A 67 6.67 -32.24 -37.12
N ALA A 68 5.71 -32.02 -38.02
CA ALA A 68 4.56 -31.15 -37.79
C ALA A 68 3.40 -31.90 -37.11
N CYS A 69 2.52 -31.18 -36.39
CA CYS A 69 1.17 -31.68 -36.09
C CYS A 69 0.09 -30.61 -36.25
N ARG A 70 -1.00 -31.01 -36.91
CA ARG A 70 -2.16 -30.18 -37.26
C ARG A 70 -3.04 -29.90 -36.04
N ALA A 71 -3.71 -28.76 -36.09
CA ALA A 71 -4.92 -28.51 -35.31
C ALA A 71 -5.99 -29.59 -35.55
N ARG A 72 -6.70 -29.94 -34.47
CA ARG A 72 -8.03 -30.57 -34.53
C ARG A 72 -8.94 -29.87 -33.53
N ARG A 73 -10.14 -29.52 -33.99
CA ARG A 73 -11.24 -29.03 -33.14
C ARG A 73 -11.83 -30.21 -32.37
N SER A 74 -12.26 -29.97 -31.15
CA SER A 74 -13.16 -30.86 -30.40
C SER A 74 -14.17 -29.99 -29.67
N ASP A 75 -15.44 -30.13 -30.04
CA ASP A 75 -16.60 -29.57 -29.34
C ASP A 75 -17.19 -30.67 -28.41
N PRO A 76 -18.31 -30.48 -27.69
CA PRO A 76 -18.28 -30.55 -26.22
C PRO A 76 -18.82 -31.86 -25.64
N ARG A 77 -18.77 -31.94 -24.30
CA ARG A 77 -19.27 -33.02 -23.39
C ARG A 77 -18.27 -34.12 -23.03
N SER A 78 -17.50 -33.86 -21.97
CA SER A 78 -17.20 -34.89 -20.95
C SER A 78 -17.31 -34.26 -19.57
N SER A 79 -18.43 -34.53 -18.89
CA SER A 79 -18.71 -34.05 -17.55
C SER A 79 -17.88 -34.81 -16.51
N LEU A 80 -16.86 -34.16 -15.95
CA LEU A 80 -16.27 -34.56 -14.67
C LEU A 80 -16.63 -33.48 -13.65
N SER A 81 -17.80 -33.65 -13.05
CA SER A 81 -18.29 -32.83 -11.94
C SER A 81 -17.45 -33.06 -10.69
N CYS A 82 -16.64 -32.08 -10.31
CA CYS A 82 -16.19 -31.97 -8.92
C CYS A 82 -17.43 -31.90 -8.02
N PRO A 83 -17.49 -32.65 -6.90
CA PRO A 83 -18.63 -32.58 -6.01
C PRO A 83 -18.66 -31.22 -5.33
N VAL A 84 -19.55 -30.34 -5.81
CA VAL A 84 -19.93 -29.11 -5.09
C VAL A 84 -20.74 -29.53 -3.86
N GLY A 85 -20.01 -29.95 -2.83
CA GLY A 85 -20.54 -30.21 -1.50
C GLY A 85 -20.96 -28.89 -0.88
N GLY A 86 -22.15 -28.41 -1.22
CA GLY A 86 -22.78 -27.23 -0.62
C GLY A 86 -23.04 -27.45 0.86
N GLY A 87 -21.99 -27.24 1.68
CA GLY A 87 -21.97 -27.38 3.12
C GLY A 87 -22.82 -26.33 3.82
N HIS A 88 -24.14 -26.45 3.66
CA HIS A 88 -25.10 -25.72 4.47
C HIS A 88 -24.86 -26.10 5.93
N CYS A 89 -24.42 -25.13 6.73
CA CYS A 89 -24.34 -25.27 8.18
C CYS A 89 -25.76 -25.36 8.77
N ARG A 90 -26.42 -26.51 8.61
CA ARG A 90 -27.60 -26.85 9.40
C ARG A 90 -27.17 -26.94 10.86
N PRO A 91 -27.85 -26.25 11.80
CA PRO A 91 -27.59 -26.45 13.22
C PRO A 91 -27.93 -27.91 13.56
N ARG A 92 -26.92 -28.68 13.98
CA ARG A 92 -27.13 -30.03 14.52
C ARG A 92 -27.83 -29.90 15.87
N THR A 93 -29.15 -30.04 15.86
CA THR A 93 -29.95 -30.23 17.07
C THR A 93 -29.42 -31.43 17.84
N GLY A 94 -28.98 -31.21 19.09
CA GLY A 94 -28.65 -32.28 20.03
C GLY A 94 -27.19 -32.75 20.02
N ARG A 95 -26.25 -31.88 20.42
CA ARG A 95 -25.22 -32.16 21.45
C ARG A 95 -24.51 -30.85 21.81
N ALA A 96 -24.59 -30.43 23.07
CA ALA A 96 -23.90 -29.22 23.54
C ALA A 96 -22.38 -29.47 23.60
N ALA A 97 -21.68 -29.13 22.53
CA ALA A 97 -20.25 -28.82 22.57
C ALA A 97 -20.09 -27.33 22.91
N SER A 98 -19.04 -26.98 23.65
CA SER A 98 -18.90 -25.69 24.32
C SER A 98 -18.79 -24.49 23.37
N GLY A 99 -19.90 -23.77 23.22
CA GLY A 99 -19.97 -22.35 23.57
C GLY A 99 -19.29 -21.31 22.67
N THR A 100 -18.49 -21.66 21.66
CA THR A 100 -17.88 -20.66 20.77
C THR A 100 -18.74 -20.40 19.53
N SER A 101 -19.06 -19.13 19.30
CA SER A 101 -19.73 -18.69 18.08
C SER A 101 -18.81 -18.85 16.85
N CYS A 102 -19.39 -18.79 15.64
CA CYS A 102 -18.65 -19.02 14.39
C CYS A 102 -17.49 -18.00 14.25
N PRO A 103 -16.25 -18.44 13.96
CA PRO A 103 -15.10 -17.55 13.85
C PRO A 103 -15.32 -16.48 12.77
N VAL A 104 -14.80 -15.30 13.06
CA VAL A 104 -14.74 -14.15 12.15
C VAL A 104 -13.29 -13.74 11.96
N ALA A 105 -12.96 -13.13 10.84
CA ALA A 105 -11.67 -12.49 10.63
C ALA A 105 -11.82 -10.99 10.46
N LEU A 106 -10.82 -10.25 10.95
CA LEU A 106 -10.71 -8.80 10.95
C LEU A 106 -9.44 -8.38 10.22
N ASP A 107 -9.55 -7.31 9.44
CA ASP A 107 -8.41 -6.54 8.92
C ASP A 107 -8.77 -5.04 8.84
N THR A 108 -7.78 -4.15 8.96
CA THR A 108 -7.98 -2.69 8.92
C THR A 108 -6.94 -1.94 8.09
N GLU A 109 -7.42 -0.99 7.27
CA GLU A 109 -6.54 0.00 6.63
C GLU A 109 -6.41 1.24 7.50
N PHE A 110 -5.20 1.78 7.58
CA PHE A 110 -4.91 2.94 8.41
C PHE A 110 -3.99 3.96 7.73
N VAL A 111 -4.40 5.23 7.79
CA VAL A 111 -3.68 6.37 7.24
C VAL A 111 -2.77 7.02 8.28
N GLY A 112 -1.75 7.75 7.82
CA GLY A 112 -0.84 8.52 8.66
C GLY A 112 -1.42 9.89 9.04
N VAL A 113 -1.42 10.22 10.33
CA VAL A 113 -1.91 11.48 10.90
C VAL A 113 -0.87 12.17 11.82
N GLY A 114 -1.15 13.41 12.21
CA GLY A 114 -0.26 14.25 13.02
C GLY A 114 0.89 14.88 12.22
N LYS A 115 2.11 14.84 12.76
CA LYS A 115 3.29 15.39 12.06
C LYS A 115 3.66 14.49 10.87
N ASN A 116 3.86 15.07 9.69
CA ASN A 116 4.45 14.34 8.55
C ASN A 116 5.94 14.07 8.85
N THR A 117 6.38 12.85 8.58
CA THR A 117 7.73 12.32 8.82
C THR A 117 8.25 11.61 7.57
N VAL A 118 9.49 11.11 7.62
CA VAL A 118 10.05 10.27 6.55
C VAL A 118 9.18 9.02 6.26
N HIS A 119 8.47 8.50 7.27
CA HIS A 119 7.54 7.36 7.18
C HIS A 119 6.06 7.76 7.02
N GLY A 120 5.77 9.00 6.63
CA GLY A 120 4.42 9.55 6.58
C GLY A 120 3.97 10.08 7.95
N GLY A 121 2.68 10.02 8.28
CA GLY A 121 2.17 10.53 9.55
C GLY A 121 2.76 9.85 10.80
N SER A 122 3.06 10.65 11.82
CA SER A 122 3.62 10.25 13.13
C SER A 122 2.77 9.28 13.95
N ARG A 123 1.49 9.11 13.60
CA ARG A 123 0.54 8.17 14.20
C ARG A 123 -0.31 7.55 13.09
N ASN A 124 -0.89 6.40 13.34
CA ASN A 124 -1.92 5.80 12.49
C ASN A 124 -3.31 6.21 12.96
N ALA A 125 -4.25 6.36 12.03
CA ALA A 125 -5.69 6.45 12.29
C ALA A 125 -6.43 5.44 11.42
N LEU A 126 -7.49 4.82 11.96
CA LEU A 126 -8.35 3.89 11.24
C LEU A 126 -9.03 4.60 10.06
N ALA A 127 -9.01 3.99 8.87
CA ALA A 127 -9.57 4.56 7.66
C ALA A 127 -10.40 3.58 6.82
N ARG A 128 -10.22 2.27 7.00
CA ARG A 128 -11.16 1.21 6.56
C ARG A 128 -11.15 0.05 7.55
N VAL A 129 -12.28 -0.62 7.72
CA VAL A 129 -12.40 -1.84 8.52
C VAL A 129 -13.23 -2.89 7.80
N SER A 130 -12.74 -4.12 7.79
CA SER A 130 -13.38 -5.28 7.16
C SER A 130 -13.50 -6.43 8.16
N ILE A 131 -14.70 -7.02 8.27
CA ILE A 131 -14.95 -8.25 9.03
C ILE A 131 -15.67 -9.26 8.15
N VAL A 132 -15.14 -10.48 8.07
CA VAL A 132 -15.70 -11.59 7.28
C VAL A 132 -15.99 -12.82 8.14
N THR A 133 -16.98 -13.63 7.77
CA THR A 133 -17.23 -14.95 8.38
C THR A 133 -16.52 -16.07 7.60
N LEU A 134 -16.46 -17.25 8.24
CA LEU A 134 -16.38 -18.52 7.53
C LEU A 134 -17.38 -18.54 6.35
N GLY A 135 -16.91 -18.93 5.17
CA GLY A 135 -17.70 -18.92 3.93
C GLY A 135 -17.72 -17.58 3.19
N GLY A 136 -16.90 -16.60 3.57
CA GLY A 136 -16.66 -15.38 2.78
C GLY A 136 -17.77 -14.32 2.83
N LYS A 137 -18.74 -14.45 3.74
CA LYS A 137 -19.74 -13.40 3.94
C LYS A 137 -19.13 -12.22 4.69
N VAL A 138 -19.15 -11.05 4.07
CA VAL A 138 -18.81 -9.78 4.71
C VAL A 138 -19.88 -9.40 5.75
N LEU A 139 -19.45 -9.08 6.97
CA LEU A 139 -20.29 -8.55 8.04
C LEU A 139 -20.15 -7.04 8.21
N LEU A 140 -18.98 -6.51 7.90
CA LEU A 140 -18.64 -5.08 7.92
C LEU A 140 -17.56 -4.87 6.83
N ASP A 141 -17.71 -3.84 6.01
CA ASP A 141 -16.68 -3.37 5.06
C ASP A 141 -16.97 -1.90 4.76
N SER A 142 -16.30 -1.01 5.48
CA SER A 142 -16.61 0.42 5.48
C SER A 142 -15.36 1.27 5.60
N THR A 143 -15.32 2.39 4.87
CA THR A 143 -14.36 3.46 5.16
C THR A 143 -14.76 4.17 6.46
N VAL A 144 -13.78 4.73 7.15
CA VAL A 144 -13.95 5.37 8.46
C VAL A 144 -13.45 6.80 8.37
N ARG A 145 -14.29 7.75 8.80
CA ARG A 145 -13.96 9.17 8.81
C ARG A 145 -12.84 9.45 9.79
N VAL A 146 -11.76 10.05 9.30
CA VAL A 146 -10.63 10.49 10.13
C VAL A 146 -10.91 11.92 10.61
N SER A 147 -10.93 12.12 11.93
CA SER A 147 -11.31 13.39 12.57
C SER A 147 -10.23 14.48 12.56
N GLU A 148 -9.00 14.13 12.21
CA GLU A 148 -7.86 15.06 12.09
C GLU A 148 -7.29 15.05 10.66
N PRO A 149 -6.60 16.11 10.21
CA PRO A 149 -6.03 16.15 8.86
C PRO A 149 -5.07 14.99 8.60
N VAL A 150 -5.41 14.16 7.62
CA VAL A 150 -4.53 13.10 7.12
C VAL A 150 -3.26 13.75 6.57
N ALA A 151 -2.11 13.24 7.02
CA ALA A 151 -0.77 13.67 6.62
C ALA A 151 -0.18 12.77 5.52
N ASP A 152 -0.60 11.51 5.47
CA ASP A 152 -0.24 10.54 4.43
C ASP A 152 -1.32 9.47 4.29
N PHE A 153 -2.02 9.43 3.16
CA PHE A 153 -3.05 8.42 2.88
C PHE A 153 -2.47 7.03 2.57
N ARG A 154 -1.19 6.94 2.21
CA ARG A 154 -0.53 5.71 1.76
C ARG A 154 -1.27 5.06 0.59
N ILE A 155 -1.67 5.87 -0.39
CA ILE A 155 -2.62 5.53 -1.46
C ILE A 155 -2.19 4.28 -2.24
N ALA A 156 -0.88 4.11 -2.48
CA ALA A 156 -0.32 2.92 -3.12
C ALA A 156 -0.59 1.60 -2.38
N ILE A 157 -0.90 1.66 -1.09
CA ILE A 157 -1.23 0.53 -0.22
C ILE A 157 -2.74 0.51 0.04
N THR A 158 -3.33 1.61 0.49
CA THR A 158 -4.72 1.65 0.99
C THR A 158 -5.77 1.92 -0.09
N GLY A 159 -5.38 2.52 -1.22
CA GLY A 159 -6.28 3.04 -2.25
C GLY A 159 -7.23 4.16 -1.79
N LEU A 160 -7.03 4.71 -0.59
CA LEU A 160 -7.96 5.68 0.02
C LEU A 160 -7.63 7.13 -0.36
N THR A 161 -8.66 7.88 -0.73
CA THR A 161 -8.65 9.34 -0.91
C THR A 161 -9.32 10.04 0.27
N GLN A 162 -9.17 11.37 0.38
CA GLN A 162 -9.91 12.19 1.36
C GLN A 162 -11.42 12.01 1.18
N ASP A 163 -11.89 12.01 -0.06
CA ASP A 163 -13.30 11.81 -0.42
C ASP A 163 -13.84 10.42 -0.05
N ALA A 164 -13.02 9.35 -0.17
CA ALA A 164 -13.38 8.01 0.30
C ALA A 164 -13.47 7.93 1.83
N VAL A 165 -12.56 8.60 2.55
CA VAL A 165 -12.55 8.72 4.01
C VAL A 165 -13.73 9.57 4.50
N ASP A 166 -14.04 10.68 3.83
CA ASP A 166 -15.11 11.61 4.21
C ASP A 166 -16.53 11.08 3.90
N ARG A 167 -16.66 10.06 3.05
CA ARG A 167 -17.88 9.25 2.91
C ARG A 167 -18.04 8.17 3.99
N GLY A 168 -17.00 7.92 4.79
CA GLY A 168 -16.99 6.89 5.81
C GLY A 168 -17.94 7.15 6.98
N ILE A 169 -18.25 6.07 7.71
CA ILE A 169 -18.93 6.14 9.00
C ILE A 169 -18.04 6.83 10.05
N SER A 170 -18.62 7.26 11.18
CA SER A 170 -17.82 7.81 12.27
C SER A 170 -16.87 6.75 12.85
N ALA A 171 -15.76 7.20 13.46
CA ALA A 171 -14.84 6.30 14.14
C ALA A 171 -15.51 5.61 15.35
N GLU A 172 -16.48 6.29 15.96
CA GLU A 172 -17.32 5.82 17.04
C GLU A 172 -18.23 4.67 16.57
N ASP A 173 -18.96 4.85 15.46
CA ASP A 173 -19.80 3.81 14.86
C ASP A 173 -18.97 2.61 14.40
N ALA A 174 -17.81 2.84 13.79
CA ALA A 174 -16.91 1.77 13.36
C ALA A 174 -16.49 0.89 14.54
N LYS A 175 -16.07 1.51 15.65
CA LYS A 175 -15.67 0.80 16.87
C LYS A 175 -16.83 0.07 17.53
N ALA A 176 -18.02 0.68 17.56
CA ALA A 176 -19.20 0.06 18.13
C ALA A 176 -19.71 -1.13 17.27
N TRP A 177 -19.66 -1.04 15.94
CA TRP A 177 -19.90 -2.18 15.05
C TRP A 177 -18.88 -3.30 15.27
N VAL A 178 -17.59 -2.98 15.35
CA VAL A 178 -16.53 -3.96 15.65
C VAL A 178 -16.79 -4.64 17.00
N ALA A 179 -17.01 -3.87 18.07
CA ALA A 179 -17.28 -4.42 19.40
C ALA A 179 -18.54 -5.32 19.44
N HIS A 180 -19.60 -4.94 18.72
CA HIS A 180 -20.81 -5.74 18.58
C HIS A 180 -20.58 -7.06 17.82
N ILE A 181 -19.86 -7.00 16.69
CA ILE A 181 -19.65 -8.15 15.80
C ILE A 181 -18.65 -9.15 16.39
N LEU A 182 -17.58 -8.66 17.04
CA LEU A 182 -16.54 -9.49 17.65
C LEU A 182 -16.94 -10.07 19.01
N HIS A 183 -18.05 -9.63 19.61
CA HIS A 183 -18.51 -10.10 20.92
C HIS A 183 -18.64 -11.62 20.99
N ASP A 184 -17.97 -12.23 21.97
CA ASP A 184 -17.96 -13.69 22.22
C ASP A 184 -17.64 -14.54 20.97
N ARG A 185 -16.69 -14.07 20.15
CA ARG A 185 -16.27 -14.73 18.91
C ARG A 185 -14.79 -15.06 18.93
N VAL A 186 -14.44 -16.15 18.27
CA VAL A 186 -13.06 -16.34 17.81
C VAL A 186 -12.75 -15.30 16.74
N VAL A 187 -11.73 -14.47 16.96
CA VAL A 187 -11.30 -13.44 16.00
C VAL A 187 -9.94 -13.79 15.42
N VAL A 188 -9.91 -13.96 14.11
CA VAL A 188 -8.72 -14.29 13.32
C VAL A 188 -8.19 -13.03 12.62
N GLY A 189 -6.88 -12.97 12.38
CA GLY A 189 -6.27 -11.91 11.57
C GLY A 189 -4.77 -12.09 11.41
N HIS A 190 -4.08 -11.05 10.96
CA HIS A 190 -2.64 -11.10 10.72
C HIS A 190 -1.93 -9.86 11.28
N SER A 191 -1.09 -10.02 12.31
CA SER A 191 -0.42 -8.92 13.01
C SER A 191 -1.36 -7.90 13.71
N LEU A 192 -2.48 -8.39 14.23
CA LEU A 192 -3.63 -7.66 14.80
C LEU A 192 -3.31 -6.57 15.86
N ALA A 193 -2.08 -6.53 16.40
CA ALA A 193 -1.65 -5.52 17.34
C ALA A 193 -1.69 -4.07 16.79
N ALA A 194 -1.62 -3.88 15.46
CA ALA A 194 -1.80 -2.58 14.82
C ALA A 194 -3.28 -2.17 14.80
N ASP A 195 -4.15 -3.10 14.42
CA ASP A 195 -5.60 -2.98 14.33
C ASP A 195 -6.22 -2.63 15.68
N TRP A 196 -5.89 -3.40 16.72
CA TRP A 196 -6.30 -3.13 18.11
C TRP A 196 -5.93 -1.72 18.56
N LYS A 197 -4.75 -1.23 18.16
CA LYS A 197 -4.26 0.11 18.51
C LYS A 197 -5.02 1.23 17.79
N VAL A 198 -5.41 1.07 16.52
CA VAL A 198 -6.19 2.10 15.79
C VAL A 198 -7.68 2.05 16.14
N LEU A 199 -8.22 0.87 16.44
CA LEU A 199 -9.55 0.68 16.99
C LEU A 199 -9.65 1.22 18.42
N GLY A 200 -8.58 1.12 19.22
CA GLY A 200 -8.65 1.35 20.66
C GLY A 200 -9.51 0.28 21.35
N TYR A 201 -9.39 -0.96 20.89
CA TYR A 201 -10.18 -2.11 21.30
C TYR A 201 -9.25 -3.25 21.70
N GLU A 202 -9.53 -3.90 22.83
CA GLU A 202 -8.82 -5.09 23.27
C GLU A 202 -9.79 -6.28 23.27
N HIS A 203 -9.45 -7.31 22.51
CA HIS A 203 -10.21 -8.55 22.47
C HIS A 203 -9.61 -9.57 23.46
N PRO A 204 -10.40 -10.41 24.16
CA PRO A 204 -9.87 -11.42 25.08
C PRO A 204 -8.80 -12.29 24.39
N ALA A 205 -7.61 -12.39 24.97
CA ALA A 205 -6.49 -13.09 24.34
C ALA A 205 -6.79 -14.57 24.02
N ALA A 206 -7.61 -15.23 24.85
CA ALA A 206 -8.18 -16.56 24.63
C ALA A 206 -8.99 -16.69 23.32
N LEU A 207 -9.54 -15.57 22.83
CA LEU A 207 -10.37 -15.50 21.64
C LEU A 207 -9.61 -15.03 20.37
N VAL A 208 -8.38 -14.51 20.49
CA VAL A 208 -7.58 -14.01 19.35
C VAL A 208 -6.72 -15.11 18.68
N ARG A 209 -6.78 -15.18 17.35
CA ARG A 209 -5.99 -16.07 16.48
C ARG A 209 -5.15 -15.24 15.49
N ASP A 210 -3.99 -14.74 15.92
CA ASP A 210 -3.08 -13.96 15.05
C ASP A 210 -2.12 -14.87 14.26
N THR A 211 -2.38 -15.02 12.96
CA THR A 211 -1.62 -15.88 12.03
C THR A 211 -0.15 -15.50 11.90
N ALA A 212 0.23 -14.24 12.10
CA ALA A 212 1.63 -13.81 12.07
C ALA A 212 2.41 -14.31 13.30
N THR A 213 1.72 -14.62 14.40
CA THR A 213 2.32 -15.12 15.64
C THR A 213 2.35 -16.65 15.74
N TYR A 214 1.41 -17.33 15.08
CA TYR A 214 1.27 -18.78 15.16
C TYR A 214 2.45 -19.52 14.52
N ARG A 215 3.25 -20.21 15.35
CA ARG A 215 4.53 -20.80 14.93
C ARG A 215 4.41 -21.86 13.83
N PRO A 216 3.42 -22.77 13.81
CA PRO A 216 3.30 -23.80 12.77
C PRO A 216 3.06 -23.28 11.35
N LEU A 217 2.60 -22.02 11.17
CA LEU A 217 2.51 -21.38 9.86
C LEU A 217 3.83 -20.76 9.39
N ARG A 218 4.84 -20.61 10.26
CA ARG A 218 6.08 -19.93 9.89
C ARG A 218 7.03 -20.85 9.12
N PRO A 219 7.69 -20.37 8.05
CA PRO A 219 8.75 -21.10 7.39
C PRO A 219 9.85 -21.55 8.38
N LEU A 220 10.29 -22.81 8.24
CA LEU A 220 11.28 -23.42 9.12
C LEU A 220 12.57 -22.59 9.18
N GLY A 221 13.05 -22.32 10.40
CA GLY A 221 14.26 -21.52 10.64
C GLY A 221 14.08 -20.01 10.59
N SER A 222 12.93 -19.47 10.16
CA SER A 222 12.70 -18.03 10.17
C SER A 222 12.54 -17.48 11.59
N LYS A 223 13.32 -16.45 11.92
CA LYS A 223 13.16 -15.67 13.17
C LYS A 223 12.20 -14.48 13.01
N GLN A 224 11.91 -14.07 11.77
CA GLN A 224 11.05 -12.93 11.48
C GLN A 224 9.58 -13.35 11.39
N LYS A 225 8.66 -12.41 11.65
CA LYS A 225 7.25 -12.60 11.31
C LYS A 225 7.13 -12.63 9.78
N PRO A 226 6.53 -13.67 9.16
CA PRO A 226 6.22 -13.64 7.73
C PRO A 226 5.09 -12.65 7.47
N SER A 227 5.04 -12.07 6.26
CA SER A 227 3.89 -11.30 5.78
C SER A 227 2.71 -12.21 5.42
N LEU A 228 1.52 -11.64 5.34
CA LEU A 228 0.31 -12.36 4.91
C LEU A 228 0.47 -12.93 3.51
N ALA A 229 0.94 -12.13 2.54
CA ALA A 229 1.23 -12.58 1.18
C ALA A 229 2.20 -13.77 1.13
N ASN A 230 3.26 -13.79 1.95
CA ASN A 230 4.18 -14.93 1.99
C ASN A 230 3.51 -16.19 2.56
N LEU A 231 2.66 -16.05 3.57
CA LEU A 231 1.89 -17.18 4.11
C LEU A 231 0.85 -17.69 3.12
N ALA A 232 0.16 -16.80 2.40
CA ALA A 232 -0.84 -17.16 1.40
C ALA A 232 -0.21 -17.83 0.17
N ALA A 233 0.96 -17.37 -0.28
CA ALA A 233 1.72 -18.02 -1.33
C ALA A 233 2.15 -19.45 -0.93
N GLU A 234 2.74 -19.61 0.26
CA GLU A 234 3.24 -20.90 0.77
C GLU A 234 2.11 -21.91 1.05
N TRP A 235 1.06 -21.49 1.76
CA TRP A 235 0.06 -22.40 2.33
C TRP A 235 -1.26 -22.47 1.55
N LEU A 236 -1.62 -21.41 0.82
CA LEU A 236 -2.87 -21.32 0.06
C LEU A 236 -2.64 -21.35 -1.46
N ASN A 237 -1.39 -21.29 -1.92
CA ASN A 237 -1.01 -21.09 -3.32
C ASN A 237 -1.78 -19.90 -3.95
N ARG A 238 -1.89 -18.80 -3.19
CA ARG A 238 -2.60 -17.57 -3.57
C ARG A 238 -1.61 -16.40 -3.60
N GLU A 239 -1.48 -15.77 -4.76
CA GLU A 239 -0.85 -14.45 -4.91
C GLU A 239 -1.87 -13.37 -4.49
N MET A 240 -1.44 -12.37 -3.73
CA MET A 240 -2.25 -11.28 -3.19
C MET A 240 -1.40 -10.05 -2.91
N GLN A 241 -2.04 -8.92 -2.58
CA GLN A 241 -1.37 -7.63 -2.34
C GLN A 241 -0.56 -7.16 -3.57
N THR A 242 -1.00 -7.51 -4.77
CA THR A 242 -0.43 -7.12 -6.07
C THR A 242 -0.86 -5.71 -6.50
N GLY A 243 -0.69 -4.75 -5.60
CA GLY A 243 -1.12 -3.36 -5.76
C GLY A 243 -1.72 -2.81 -4.48
N VAL A 244 -2.86 -2.13 -4.60
CA VAL A 244 -3.68 -1.71 -3.46
C VAL A 244 -4.20 -2.96 -2.71
N HIS A 245 -4.12 -2.93 -1.39
CA HIS A 245 -4.63 -3.97 -0.51
C HIS A 245 -6.17 -3.93 -0.45
N ASP A 246 -6.79 -5.10 -0.41
CA ASP A 246 -8.21 -5.23 -0.10
C ASP A 246 -8.39 -5.95 1.24
N SER A 247 -8.56 -5.19 2.33
CA SER A 247 -8.84 -5.72 3.68
C SER A 247 -9.93 -6.82 3.76
N VAL A 248 -10.86 -6.93 2.78
CA VAL A 248 -11.79 -8.07 2.71
C VAL A 248 -11.09 -9.35 2.27
N GLU A 249 -10.19 -9.27 1.29
CA GLU A 249 -9.33 -10.38 0.86
C GLU A 249 -8.31 -10.76 1.95
N ASP A 250 -7.65 -9.77 2.55
CA ASP A 250 -6.63 -10.00 3.58
C ASP A 250 -7.24 -10.66 4.83
N ALA A 251 -8.41 -10.19 5.30
CA ALA A 251 -9.14 -10.87 6.37
C ALA A 251 -9.55 -12.30 6.00
N ALA A 252 -10.02 -12.53 4.76
CA ALA A 252 -10.38 -13.86 4.29
C ALA A 252 -9.17 -14.80 4.18
N ALA A 253 -8.01 -14.31 3.73
CA ALA A 253 -6.77 -15.05 3.68
C ALA A 253 -6.27 -15.45 5.08
N ALA A 254 -6.34 -14.52 6.04
CA ALA A 254 -6.00 -14.84 7.43
C ALA A 254 -6.93 -15.91 8.01
N LEU A 255 -8.22 -15.88 7.65
CA LEU A 255 -9.19 -16.91 8.03
C LEU A 255 -8.85 -18.27 7.39
N ASP A 256 -8.55 -18.30 6.10
CA ASP A 256 -8.16 -19.53 5.37
C ASP A 256 -6.91 -20.18 6.00
N LEU A 257 -5.90 -19.37 6.37
CA LEU A 257 -4.68 -19.83 7.06
C LEU A 257 -4.98 -20.41 8.45
N TYR A 258 -5.89 -19.81 9.22
CA TYR A 258 -6.37 -20.39 10.48
C TYR A 258 -7.10 -21.70 10.25
N LEU A 259 -8.01 -21.77 9.27
CA LEU A 259 -8.81 -22.95 8.99
C LEU A 259 -7.94 -24.15 8.58
N LEU A 260 -6.88 -23.92 7.80
CA LEU A 260 -5.89 -24.94 7.41
C LEU A 260 -5.23 -25.63 8.63
N ARG A 261 -5.09 -24.91 9.74
CA ARG A 261 -4.41 -25.38 10.96
C ARG A 261 -5.32 -25.42 12.19
N ARG A 262 -6.64 -25.33 12.01
CA ARG A 262 -7.59 -25.12 13.11
C ARG A 262 -7.54 -26.22 14.16
N GLU A 263 -7.51 -27.48 13.76
CA GLU A 263 -7.51 -28.61 14.71
C GLU A 263 -6.25 -28.59 15.58
N GLU A 264 -5.08 -28.37 14.97
CA GLU A 264 -3.79 -28.23 15.66
C GLU A 264 -3.77 -27.00 16.58
N TRP A 265 -4.28 -25.86 16.11
CA TRP A 265 -4.28 -24.60 16.84
C TRP A 265 -5.19 -24.69 18.07
N GLU A 266 -6.45 -25.10 17.89
CA GLU A 266 -7.42 -25.19 18.99
C GLU A 266 -7.04 -26.28 20.00
N ALA A 267 -6.41 -27.38 19.57
CA ALA A 267 -5.86 -28.38 20.48
C ALA A 267 -4.63 -27.90 21.26
N SER A 268 -3.90 -26.89 20.76
CA SER A 268 -2.76 -26.27 21.45
C SER A 268 -3.16 -25.23 22.51
N LEU A 269 -4.43 -24.83 22.55
CA LEU A 269 -4.95 -23.92 23.56
C LEU A 269 -5.38 -24.71 24.80
N ASP A 270 -4.72 -24.48 25.94
CA ASP A 270 -5.15 -25.03 27.23
C ASP A 270 -6.63 -24.72 27.47
N GLY A 271 -7.41 -25.78 27.75
CA GLY A 271 -8.87 -25.78 27.69
C GLY A 271 -9.50 -24.54 28.31
N THR A 272 -9.87 -23.59 27.44
CA THR A 272 -10.19 -22.23 27.86
C THR A 272 -11.56 -22.24 28.54
N PRO A 273 -11.68 -21.70 29.77
CA PRO A 273 -12.98 -21.62 30.43
C PRO A 273 -13.92 -20.78 29.55
N ALA A 274 -15.14 -21.26 29.38
CA ALA A 274 -16.18 -20.52 28.66
C ALA A 274 -16.35 -19.15 29.35
N HIS A 275 -16.03 -18.09 28.61
CA HIS A 275 -16.15 -16.74 29.14
C HIS A 275 -17.64 -16.38 29.12
N ASP A 276 -18.25 -16.13 30.29
CA ASP A 276 -19.59 -15.55 30.32
C ASP A 276 -19.47 -14.08 29.90
N ALA A 277 -19.58 -13.85 28.58
CA ALA A 277 -19.40 -12.55 27.97
C ALA A 277 -20.61 -11.61 28.19
N GLY A 278 -21.73 -12.13 28.72
CA GLY A 278 -22.99 -11.40 28.76
C GLY A 278 -23.55 -11.08 27.37
N SER A 279 -24.46 -10.12 27.30
CA SER A 279 -25.05 -9.67 26.01
C SER A 279 -24.08 -8.79 25.22
N PRO A 280 -24.07 -8.86 23.87
CA PRO A 280 -23.27 -7.96 23.05
C PRO A 280 -23.66 -6.50 23.28
N PRO A 281 -22.72 -5.55 23.14
CA PRO A 281 -23.05 -4.12 23.14
C PRO A 281 -24.04 -3.82 22.00
N PRO A 282 -24.95 -2.84 22.17
CA PRO A 282 -25.93 -2.53 21.14
C PRO A 282 -25.26 -2.05 19.83
N PRO A 283 -25.74 -2.49 18.66
CA PRO A 283 -25.19 -2.02 17.39
C PRO A 283 -25.58 -0.54 17.13
N PRO A 284 -24.76 0.25 16.43
CA PRO A 284 -25.08 1.64 16.05
C PRO A 284 -26.33 1.80 15.19
N GLY A 285 -26.75 0.74 14.48
CA GLY A 285 -27.91 0.77 13.60
C GLY A 285 -28.45 -0.63 13.29
N ALA A 286 -29.40 -0.71 12.37
CA ALA A 286 -30.06 -1.97 12.04
C ALA A 286 -29.21 -2.92 11.17
N VAL A 287 -28.33 -2.37 10.33
CA VAL A 287 -27.49 -3.12 9.38
C VAL A 287 -26.10 -2.49 9.34
N ALA A 288 -25.06 -3.31 9.42
CA ALA A 288 -23.68 -2.86 9.29
C ALA A 288 -23.35 -2.49 7.83
N PRO A 289 -22.59 -1.41 7.58
CA PRO A 289 -22.21 -1.02 6.23
C PRO A 289 -21.25 -2.03 5.58
N VAL A 290 -21.45 -2.25 4.29
CA VAL A 290 -20.62 -3.13 3.44
C VAL A 290 -20.41 -2.48 2.07
N GLY A 291 -19.32 -2.82 1.38
CA GLY A 291 -19.07 -2.42 -0.01
C GLY A 291 -17.99 -1.35 -0.21
N ALA A 292 -17.29 -0.91 0.83
CA ALA A 292 -16.10 -0.07 0.68
C ALA A 292 -15.03 -0.70 -0.22
N ALA A 293 -14.94 -2.03 -0.29
CA ALA A 293 -14.09 -2.76 -1.23
C ALA A 293 -14.33 -2.35 -2.70
N ALA A 294 -15.59 -2.15 -3.11
CA ALA A 294 -15.91 -1.71 -4.47
C ALA A 294 -15.49 -0.26 -4.72
N LEU A 295 -15.65 0.63 -3.72
CA LEU A 295 -15.19 2.02 -3.82
C LEU A 295 -13.67 2.10 -3.99
N VAL A 296 -12.91 1.33 -3.20
CA VAL A 296 -11.44 1.31 -3.25
C VAL A 296 -10.93 0.71 -4.57
N ARG A 297 -11.55 -0.37 -5.07
CA ARG A 297 -11.18 -0.94 -6.38
C ARG A 297 -11.40 0.05 -7.53
N ASN A 298 -12.53 0.75 -7.57
CA ASN A 298 -12.79 1.75 -8.61
C ASN A 298 -11.73 2.87 -8.62
N LEU A 299 -11.28 3.31 -7.44
CA LEU A 299 -10.19 4.31 -7.31
C LEU A 299 -8.84 3.75 -7.77
N ALA A 300 -8.53 2.49 -7.45
CA ALA A 300 -7.32 1.82 -7.91
C ALA A 300 -7.32 1.63 -9.44
N GLU A 301 -8.47 1.26 -10.03
CA GLU A 301 -8.66 1.15 -11.49
C GLU A 301 -8.46 2.52 -12.19
N GLU A 302 -8.98 3.61 -11.63
CA GLU A 302 -8.75 4.97 -12.14
C GLU A 302 -7.26 5.38 -12.09
N ALA A 303 -6.57 5.07 -10.98
CA ALA A 303 -5.13 5.32 -10.86
C ALA A 303 -4.29 4.49 -11.86
N ILE A 304 -4.67 3.24 -12.11
CA ILE A 304 -4.04 2.37 -13.12
C ILE A 304 -4.23 2.96 -14.52
N ALA A 305 -5.45 3.36 -14.89
CA ALA A 305 -5.75 3.95 -16.20
C ALA A 305 -4.91 5.22 -16.45
N ILE A 306 -4.81 6.12 -15.46
CA ILE A 306 -4.01 7.36 -15.54
C ILE A 306 -2.50 7.08 -15.72
N ARG A 307 -2.00 5.96 -15.17
CA ARG A 307 -0.62 5.53 -15.32
C ARG A 307 -0.35 4.90 -16.68
N GLU A 308 -1.30 4.12 -17.20
CA GLU A 308 -1.17 3.38 -18.47
C GLU A 308 -1.37 4.26 -19.72
N GLU A 309 -2.03 5.41 -19.60
CA GLU A 309 -2.15 6.39 -20.68
C GLU A 309 -0.79 6.91 -21.21
N GLY A 310 0.24 6.91 -20.36
CA GLY A 310 1.59 7.40 -20.70
C GLY A 310 1.68 8.93 -20.79
N GLY A 311 2.89 9.48 -20.58
CA GLY A 311 3.13 10.94 -20.67
C GLY A 311 2.33 11.80 -19.69
N SER A 312 1.77 11.19 -18.63
CA SER A 312 1.06 11.94 -17.59
C SER A 312 2.07 12.53 -16.60
N LEU A 313 1.85 13.79 -16.20
CA LEU A 313 2.68 14.50 -15.22
C LEU A 313 2.82 13.73 -13.88
N ASN A 314 1.84 12.89 -13.54
CA ASN A 314 1.91 11.95 -12.42
C ASN A 314 3.07 10.94 -12.58
N ALA A 315 3.20 10.33 -13.77
CA ALA A 315 4.22 9.34 -14.06
C ALA A 315 5.62 10.00 -14.14
N GLU A 316 5.72 11.17 -14.74
CA GLU A 316 6.96 11.95 -14.81
C GLU A 316 7.45 12.38 -13.41
N LEU A 317 6.55 12.88 -12.56
CA LEU A 317 6.88 13.19 -11.15
C LEU A 317 7.27 11.92 -10.37
N ALA A 318 6.62 10.79 -10.63
CA ALA A 318 6.99 9.52 -9.99
C ALA A 318 8.41 9.08 -10.38
N GLU A 319 8.72 9.01 -11.68
CA GLU A 319 10.04 8.65 -12.19
C GLU A 319 11.12 9.60 -11.67
N LEU A 320 10.85 10.91 -11.68
CA LEU A 320 11.74 11.94 -11.14
C LEU A 320 12.09 11.70 -9.66
N PHE A 321 11.10 11.39 -8.82
CA PHE A 321 11.35 11.10 -7.40
C PHE A 321 12.00 9.72 -7.19
N ASP A 322 11.77 8.72 -8.04
CA ASP A 322 12.50 7.45 -7.98
C ASP A 322 13.97 7.61 -8.41
N CYS A 323 14.28 8.48 -9.37
CA CYS A 323 15.66 8.89 -9.69
C CYS A 323 16.35 9.52 -8.48
N LEU A 324 15.71 10.50 -7.81
CA LEU A 324 16.21 11.09 -6.56
C LEU A 324 16.40 10.04 -5.44
N ALA A 325 15.58 8.98 -5.43
CA ALA A 325 15.67 7.91 -4.44
C ALA A 325 16.85 6.95 -4.64
N VAL A 326 17.50 6.95 -5.82
CA VAL A 326 18.67 6.11 -6.09
C VAL A 326 20.00 6.87 -6.03
N GLU A 327 20.01 8.20 -6.10
CA GLU A 327 21.20 9.07 -6.03
C GLU A 327 22.24 8.61 -4.98
N PRO A 328 23.55 8.51 -5.33
CA PRO A 328 24.59 8.06 -4.41
C PRO A 328 24.66 8.86 -3.11
N GLU A 329 24.46 10.18 -3.19
CA GLU A 329 24.59 11.16 -2.11
C GLU A 329 23.39 11.15 -1.14
N ALA A 330 22.24 10.59 -1.56
CA ALA A 330 21.05 10.55 -0.74
C ALA A 330 21.22 9.57 0.44
N ASN A 331 21.00 10.03 1.68
CA ASN A 331 21.01 9.15 2.84
C ASN A 331 19.76 8.24 2.86
N HIS A 332 19.80 7.15 3.64
CA HIS A 332 18.70 6.16 3.71
C HIS A 332 17.31 6.80 3.93
N PHE A 333 17.21 7.80 4.81
CA PHE A 333 15.93 8.48 5.09
C PHE A 333 15.42 9.28 3.89
N ALA A 334 16.31 9.95 3.15
CA ALA A 334 15.97 10.63 1.91
C ALA A 334 15.50 9.62 0.84
N LYS A 335 16.24 8.52 0.65
CA LYS A 335 15.84 7.44 -0.29
C LYS A 335 14.47 6.85 0.06
N SER A 336 14.19 6.60 1.34
CA SER A 336 12.87 6.12 1.79
C SER A 336 11.76 7.15 1.58
N HIS A 337 12.03 8.44 1.84
CA HIS A 337 11.06 9.52 1.63
C HIS A 337 10.72 9.69 0.14
N PHE A 338 11.73 9.71 -0.73
CA PHE A 338 11.53 9.90 -2.17
C PHE A 338 10.78 8.74 -2.82
N ARG A 339 11.08 7.47 -2.49
CA ARG A 339 10.25 6.33 -2.95
C ARG A 339 8.80 6.44 -2.50
N ARG A 340 8.54 6.89 -1.26
CA ARG A 340 7.18 7.10 -0.75
C ARG A 340 6.44 8.20 -1.54
N VAL A 341 7.15 9.26 -1.92
CA VAL A 341 6.61 10.36 -2.73
C VAL A 341 6.35 9.89 -4.18
N ALA A 342 7.31 9.22 -4.81
CA ALA A 342 7.15 8.62 -6.15
C ALA A 342 5.95 7.66 -6.22
N SER A 343 5.89 6.72 -5.27
CA SER A 343 4.80 5.77 -5.10
C SER A 343 3.44 6.46 -4.87
N THR A 344 3.42 7.62 -4.20
CA THR A 344 2.19 8.42 -4.07
C THR A 344 1.75 8.98 -5.42
N PHE A 345 2.64 9.64 -6.17
CA PHE A 345 2.33 10.20 -7.49
C PHE A 345 1.86 9.12 -8.49
N ALA A 346 2.53 7.97 -8.52
CA ALA A 346 2.19 6.83 -9.37
C ALA A 346 0.84 6.15 -9.03
N SER A 347 0.21 6.51 -7.90
CA SER A 347 -1.01 5.87 -7.39
C SER A 347 -2.17 6.87 -7.20
N LEU A 348 -2.07 8.10 -7.71
CA LEU A 348 -3.15 9.07 -7.61
C LEU A 348 -4.31 8.71 -8.56
N PRO A 349 -5.56 8.64 -8.09
CA PRO A 349 -6.76 8.46 -8.92
C PRO A 349 -7.21 9.79 -9.56
N PHE A 350 -6.26 10.65 -9.93
CA PHE A 350 -6.51 11.91 -10.63
C PHE A 350 -5.22 12.41 -11.29
N ARG A 351 -5.35 13.10 -12.43
CA ARG A 351 -4.21 13.72 -13.12
C ARG A 351 -3.89 15.07 -12.47
N ILE A 352 -2.61 15.30 -12.13
CA ILE A 352 -2.07 16.62 -11.81
C ILE A 352 -2.02 17.41 -13.12
N LYS A 353 -2.60 18.61 -13.13
CA LYS A 353 -2.64 19.52 -14.27
C LYS A 353 -2.01 20.87 -13.96
N SER A 354 -2.00 21.28 -12.70
CA SER A 354 -1.44 22.57 -12.28
C SER A 354 -0.80 22.50 -10.88
N ALA A 355 -0.16 23.60 -10.47
CA ALA A 355 0.49 23.69 -9.16
C ALA A 355 -0.51 23.56 -7.99
N GLU A 356 -1.75 23.98 -8.19
CA GLU A 356 -2.85 23.93 -7.23
C GLU A 356 -3.31 22.49 -6.95
N ASP A 357 -3.19 21.57 -7.90
CA ASP A 357 -3.48 20.14 -7.66
C ASP A 357 -2.56 19.54 -6.59
N LEU A 358 -1.35 20.09 -6.40
CA LEU A 358 -0.46 19.67 -5.33
C LEU A 358 -1.01 20.03 -3.94
N ASP A 359 -1.92 21.00 -3.80
CA ASP A 359 -2.57 21.34 -2.52
C ASP A 359 -3.68 20.35 -2.11
N ARG A 360 -4.00 19.38 -2.98
CA ARG A 360 -4.95 18.31 -2.65
C ARG A 360 -4.52 17.52 -1.41
N PRO A 361 -5.47 17.11 -0.54
CA PRO A 361 -5.17 16.38 0.70
C PRO A 361 -4.26 15.16 0.53
N GLU A 362 -4.43 14.43 -0.56
CA GLU A 362 -3.67 13.25 -0.98
C GLU A 362 -2.16 13.52 -1.02
N LEU A 363 -1.78 14.76 -1.38
CA LEU A 363 -0.39 15.17 -1.60
C LEU A 363 0.24 15.91 -0.41
N ARG A 364 -0.45 16.04 0.74
CA ARG A 364 0.15 16.54 2.00
C ARG A 364 1.39 15.75 2.44
N CYS A 365 1.53 14.51 1.97
CA CYS A 365 2.64 13.62 2.27
C CYS A 365 3.99 14.11 1.73
N ILE A 366 3.99 15.00 0.70
CA ILE A 366 5.19 15.62 0.10
C ILE A 366 5.70 16.82 0.92
N GLY A 367 4.91 17.27 1.90
CA GLY A 367 5.24 18.37 2.81
C GLY A 367 4.56 19.68 2.47
N LYS A 368 4.75 20.67 3.36
CA LYS A 368 4.19 22.02 3.24
C LYS A 368 5.01 22.87 2.28
N GLU A 369 4.47 24.02 1.86
CA GLU A 369 5.23 25.02 1.13
C GLU A 369 6.55 25.38 1.86
N GLY A 370 7.63 25.55 1.09
CA GLY A 370 8.98 25.77 1.61
C GLY A 370 9.76 24.50 1.99
N THR A 371 9.17 23.29 2.03
CA THR A 371 9.97 22.06 2.11
C THR A 371 10.67 21.79 0.78
N LYS A 372 11.87 21.20 0.80
CA LYS A 372 12.65 20.89 -0.42
C LYS A 372 11.82 20.10 -1.44
N THR A 373 11.19 19.01 -1.00
CA THR A 373 10.33 18.14 -1.81
C THR A 373 9.17 18.92 -2.44
N ARG A 374 8.49 19.79 -1.67
CA ARG A 374 7.36 20.59 -2.17
C ARG A 374 7.80 21.65 -3.17
N THR A 375 8.88 22.38 -2.87
CA THR A 375 9.45 23.40 -3.78
C THR A 375 9.90 22.78 -5.10
N PHE A 376 10.51 21.59 -5.05
CA PHE A 376 10.97 20.88 -6.23
C PHE A 376 9.80 20.40 -7.12
N ALA A 377 8.78 19.77 -6.53
CA ALA A 377 7.58 19.38 -7.26
C ALA A 377 6.84 20.59 -7.87
N LEU A 378 6.72 21.71 -7.12
CA LEU A 378 6.12 22.95 -7.62
C LEU A 378 6.87 23.56 -8.81
N ALA A 379 8.21 23.52 -8.80
CA ALA A 379 9.02 24.00 -9.91
C ALA A 379 8.78 23.16 -11.17
N TYR A 380 8.82 21.83 -11.04
CA TYR A 380 8.62 20.90 -12.15
C TYR A 380 7.23 21.03 -12.79
N VAL A 381 6.17 21.09 -11.98
CA VAL A 381 4.78 21.26 -12.46
C VAL A 381 4.59 22.58 -13.22
N ARG A 382 5.23 23.67 -12.79
CA ARG A 382 5.19 24.97 -13.48
C ARG A 382 5.91 24.92 -14.82
N GLU A 383 7.13 24.37 -14.86
CA GLU A 383 7.90 24.23 -16.10
C GLU A 383 7.17 23.36 -17.13
N TYR A 384 6.57 22.25 -16.67
CA TYR A 384 5.72 21.38 -17.50
C TYR A 384 4.53 22.15 -18.09
N SER A 385 3.77 22.87 -17.24
CA SER A 385 2.61 23.66 -17.68
C SER A 385 2.99 24.69 -18.75
N GLU A 386 4.07 25.44 -18.53
CA GLU A 386 4.59 26.40 -19.51
C GLU A 386 5.06 25.74 -20.82
N SER A 387 5.57 24.50 -20.78
CA SER A 387 5.93 23.77 -22.00
C SER A 387 4.71 23.32 -22.79
N ALA A 388 3.68 22.80 -22.11
CA ALA A 388 2.44 22.37 -22.76
C ALA A 388 1.70 23.54 -23.42
N ASP A 389 1.65 24.71 -22.76
CA ASP A 389 1.06 25.93 -23.33
C ASP A 389 1.82 26.42 -24.58
N ARG A 390 3.15 26.29 -24.61
CA ARG A 390 3.97 26.63 -25.80
C ARG A 390 3.73 25.65 -26.95
N ASP A 391 3.76 24.35 -26.69
CA ASP A 391 3.53 23.32 -27.72
C ASP A 391 2.10 23.42 -28.30
N LEU A 392 1.11 23.80 -27.48
CA LEU A 392 -0.26 24.10 -27.94
C LEU A 392 -0.35 25.37 -28.79
N ALA A 393 0.41 26.42 -28.45
CA ALA A 393 0.46 27.66 -29.24
C ALA A 393 1.13 27.44 -30.60
N ASP A 394 2.26 26.73 -30.63
CA ASP A 394 3.00 26.38 -31.85
C ASP A 394 2.20 25.41 -32.76
N ALA A 395 1.35 24.56 -32.19
CA ALA A 395 0.44 23.68 -32.96
C ALA A 395 -0.81 24.40 -33.50
N ALA A 396 -1.11 25.61 -33.01
CA ALA A 396 -2.24 26.43 -33.45
C ALA A 396 -1.86 27.51 -34.49
N SER A 397 -0.57 27.73 -34.72
CA SER A 397 0.00 28.66 -35.71
C SER A 397 0.34 28.01 -37.04
#